data_AF-C4NU25-F1
#
_entry.id   AF-C4NU25-F1
#
_cell.length_a   1.000
_cell.length_b   1.000
_cell.length_c   1.000
_cell.angle_alpha   90.00
_cell.angle_beta   90.00
_cell.angle_gamma   90.00
#
_symmetry.space_group_name_H-M   'P 1'
#
loop_
_entity.id
_entity.type
_entity.pdbx_description
1 polymer ?
#
loop_
_entity_poly.entity_id
_entity_poly.type
_entity_poly.pdbx_seq_one_letter_code
_entity_poly.pdbx_strand_id
1 'polypeptide(L)' 'LQAGMYMMMYTITASLPLLMGIIYISNQLNSLNMFSIHPSCFASNPQIWWLVMMSAFMVKMPMFGVHLWLPK' A
#
# COMPACT_ATOMS: atom_id res chain seq x y z
N LEU A 1 11.75 -24.06 -1.78
CA LEU A 1 12.41 -22.73 -1.88
C LEU A 1 11.60 -21.73 -2.71
N GLN A 2 11.04 -22.13 -3.85
CA GLN A 2 10.25 -21.26 -4.72
C GLN A 2 9.05 -20.59 -4.02
N ALA A 3 8.29 -21.31 -3.18
CA ALA A 3 7.13 -20.76 -2.46
C ALA A 3 7.48 -19.62 -1.47
N GLY A 4 8.66 -19.68 -0.85
CA GLY A 4 9.15 -18.61 0.02
C GLY A 4 9.52 -17.34 -0.76
N MET A 5 10.12 -17.51 -1.94
CA MET A 5 10.42 -16.39 -2.85
C MET A 5 9.13 -15.70 -3.33
N TYR A 6 8.09 -16.45 -3.69
CA TYR A 6 6.80 -15.88 -4.09
C TYR A 6 6.11 -15.13 -2.96
N MET A 7 6.15 -15.65 -1.73
CA MET A 7 5.63 -14.93 -0.56
C MET A 7 6.39 -13.62 -0.33
N MET A 8 7.73 -13.65 -0.33
CA MET A 8 8.55 -12.44 -0.13
C MET A 8 8.27 -11.39 -1.20
N MET A 9 8.29 -11.77 -2.48
CA MET A 9 8.03 -10.83 -3.58
C MET A 9 6.65 -10.19 -3.43
N TYR A 10 5.63 -10.96 -3.04
CA TYR A 10 4.28 -10.44 -2.83
C TYR A 10 4.21 -9.43 -1.66
N THR A 11 4.91 -9.69 -0.56
CA THR A 11 4.99 -8.73 0.57
C THR A 11 5.75 -7.46 0.20
N ILE A 12 6.83 -7.58 -0.57
CA ILE A 12 7.68 -6.46 -0.96
C ILE A 12 6.92 -5.55 -1.94
N THR A 13 6.36 -6.11 -3.02
CA THR A 13 5.63 -5.33 -4.03
C THR A 13 4.41 -4.62 -3.46
N ALA A 14 3.78 -5.19 -2.43
CA ALA A 14 2.70 -4.57 -1.68
C ALA A 14 3.15 -3.43 -0.76
N SER A 15 4.28 -3.59 -0.07
CA SER A 15 4.77 -2.62 0.91
C SER A 15 5.36 -1.36 0.26
N LEU A 16 5.96 -1.48 -0.92
CA LEU A 16 6.58 -0.38 -1.66
C LEU A 16 5.63 0.78 -2.03
N PRO A 17 4.44 0.57 -2.61
CA PRO A 17 3.52 1.65 -2.94
C PRO A 17 3.02 2.39 -1.70
N LEU A 18 2.78 1.69 -0.59
CA LEU A 18 2.42 2.34 0.67
C LEU A 18 3.56 3.17 1.23
N LEU A 19 4.81 2.68 1.18
CA LEU A 19 5.97 3.45 1.62
C LEU A 19 6.11 4.75 0.82
N MET A 20 6.00 4.69 -0.51
CA MET A 20 6.00 5.88 -1.36
C MET A 20 4.87 6.84 -0.97
N GLY A 21 3.69 6.29 -0.66
CA GLY A 21 2.55 7.04 -0.17
C GLY A 21 2.85 7.85 1.10
N ILE A 22 3.43 7.20 2.10
CA ILE A 22 3.75 7.82 3.39
C ILE A 22 4.83 8.91 3.23
N ILE A 23 5.86 8.66 2.42
CA ILE A 23 6.94 9.64 2.20
C ILE A 23 6.37 10.92 1.57
N TYR A 24 5.48 10.80 0.58
CA TYR A 24 4.86 11.97 -0.01
C TYR A 24 4.01 12.78 0.99
N ILE A 25 3.19 12.10 1.80
CA ILE A 25 2.39 12.76 2.84
C ILE A 25 3.31 13.47 3.83
N SER A 26 4.41 12.82 4.23
CA SER A 26 5.41 13.42 5.13
C SER A 26 6.04 14.68 4.55
N ASN A 27 6.28 14.72 3.24
CA ASN A 27 6.83 15.89 2.55
C ASN A 27 5.83 17.04 2.44
N GLN A 28 4.53 16.74 2.36
CA GLN A 28 3.48 17.77 2.24
C GLN A 28 3.05 18.35 3.58
N LEU A 29 2.95 17.51 4.62
CA LEU A 29 2.42 17.91 5.94
C LEU A 29 3.51 18.13 6.98
N ASN A 30 4.80 17.87 6.65
CA ASN A 30 5.94 17.83 7.57
C ASN A 30 5.68 17.04 8.86
N SER A 31 4.65 16.19 8.85
CA SER A 31 4.12 15.47 9.98
C SER A 31 3.46 14.19 9.47
N LEU A 32 3.59 13.12 10.26
CA LEU A 32 3.01 11.82 9.97
C LEU A 32 1.72 11.57 10.76
N ASN A 33 1.19 12.61 11.41
CA ASN A 33 0.02 12.47 12.25
C ASN A 33 -1.23 12.26 11.38
N MET A 34 -1.92 11.13 11.53
CA MET A 34 -3.10 10.82 10.72
C MET A 34 -4.21 11.86 10.89
N PHE A 35 -4.29 12.49 12.08
CA PHE A 35 -5.28 13.53 12.37
C PHE A 35 -5.00 14.87 11.67
N SER A 36 -3.77 15.14 11.24
CA SER A 36 -3.43 16.37 10.50
C SER A 36 -3.65 16.25 9.00
N ILE A 37 -4.02 15.06 8.50
CA ILE A 37 -4.29 14.83 7.08
C ILE A 37 -5.65 15.42 6.72
N HIS A 38 -5.66 16.64 6.18
CA HIS A 38 -6.87 17.26 5.65
C HIS A 38 -7.08 16.85 4.18
N PRO A 39 -8.32 16.61 3.72
CA PRO A 39 -8.62 16.21 2.34
C PRO A 39 -8.12 17.20 1.26
N SER A 40 -7.88 18.46 1.63
CA SER A 40 -7.25 19.45 0.75
C SER A 40 -5.78 19.14 0.39
N CYS A 41 -5.10 18.29 1.16
CA CYS A 41 -3.72 17.90 0.90
C CYS A 41 -3.57 17.04 -0.37
N PHE A 42 -4.64 16.35 -0.78
CA PHE A 42 -4.66 15.49 -1.97
C PHE A 42 -5.35 16.14 -3.18
N ALA A 43 -5.42 17.47 -3.23
CA ALA A 43 -6.19 18.22 -4.21
C ALA A 43 -5.83 17.94 -5.67
N SER A 44 -4.58 17.52 -5.96
CA SER A 44 -4.14 17.26 -7.33
C SER A 44 -4.68 15.96 -7.93
N ASN A 45 -4.83 14.88 -7.14
CA ASN A 45 -5.29 13.57 -7.61
C ASN A 45 -5.79 12.68 -6.44
N PRO A 46 -6.95 12.98 -5.84
CA PRO A 46 -7.43 12.26 -4.65
C PRO A 46 -7.71 10.77 -4.92
N GLN A 47 -8.13 10.41 -6.14
CA GLN A 47 -8.43 9.02 -6.51
C GLN A 47 -7.18 8.13 -6.54
N ILE A 48 -6.05 8.66 -7.03
CA ILE A 48 -4.78 7.92 -7.09
C ILE A 48 -4.24 7.72 -5.68
N TRP A 49 -4.29 8.77 -4.85
CA TRP A 49 -3.89 8.71 -3.44
C TRP A 49 -4.71 7.71 -2.64
N TRP A 50 -6.02 7.69 -2.88
CA TRP A 50 -6.93 6.72 -2.28
C TRP A 50 -6.58 5.28 -2.70
N LEU A 51 -6.32 5.03 -3.99
CA LEU A 51 -5.89 3.72 -4.49
C LEU A 51 -4.56 3.26 -3.87
N VAL A 52 -3.56 4.16 -3.76
CA VAL A 52 -2.26 3.86 -3.15
C VAL A 52 -2.44 3.46 -1.68
N MET A 53 -3.25 4.18 -0.92
CA MET A 53 -3.52 3.86 0.49
C MET A 53 -4.32 2.56 0.65
N MET A 54 -5.26 2.28 -0.24
CA MET A 54 -6.06 1.05 -0.23
C MET A 54 -5.26 -0.19 -0.66
N SER A 55 -4.24 -0.04 -1.50
CA SER A 55 -3.42 -1.15 -2.00
C SER A 55 -2.77 -1.98 -0.88
N ALA A 56 -2.40 -1.34 0.23
CA ALA A 56 -1.84 -2.03 1.39
C ALA A 56 -2.83 -2.88 2.16
N PHE A 57 -4.11 -2.49 2.16
CA PHE A 57 -5.19 -3.28 2.77
C PHE A 57 -5.59 -4.46 1.87
N MET A 58 -5.59 -4.24 0.55
CA MET A 58 -5.94 -5.25 -0.45
C MET A 58 -5.01 -6.47 -0.45
N VAL A 59 -3.75 -6.29 -0.03
CA VAL A 59 -2.75 -7.38 0.03
C VAL A 59 -2.97 -8.29 1.25
N LYS A 60 -3.53 -7.76 2.35
CA LYS A 60 -3.83 -8.52 3.57
C LYS A 60 -5.18 -9.23 3.53
N MET A 61 -6.09 -8.79 2.66
CA MET A 61 -7.38 -9.46 2.45
C MET A 61 -7.18 -10.64 1.49
N PRO A 62 -7.81 -11.80 1.73
CA PRO A 62 -7.72 -12.96 0.85
C PRO A 62 -8.47 -12.68 -0.45
N MET A 63 -7.86 -11.92 -1.36
CA MET A 63 -8.37 -11.75 -2.71
C MET A 63 -8.04 -13.03 -3.49
N PHE A 64 -9.07 -13.65 -4.05
CA PHE A 64 -9.04 -14.98 -4.68
C PHE A 64 -8.00 -15.17 -5.81
N GLY A 65 -7.34 -14.11 -6.30
CA GLY A 65 -6.30 -14.16 -7.34
C GLY A 65 -4.88 -14.50 -6.86
N VAL A 66 -4.60 -14.48 -5.55
CA VAL A 66 -3.26 -14.75 -4.97
C VAL A 66 -3.14 -16.12 -4.32
N HIS A 67 -4.14 -16.97 -4.52
CA HIS A 67 -4.19 -18.33 -3.98
C HIS A 67 -3.21 -19.30 -4.68
N LEU A 68 -2.10 -18.79 -5.20
CA LEU A 68 -0.98 -19.57 -5.75
C LEU A 68 0.00 -20.02 -4.65
N TRP A 69 -0.12 -19.48 -3.43
CA TRP A 69 0.65 -19.90 -2.27
C TRP A 69 0.05 -21.09 -1.51
N LEU A 70 -1.21 -21.46 -1.78
CA LEU A 70 -1.69 -22.74 -1.26
C LEU A 70 -0.98 -23.83 -2.06
N PRO A 71 -0.15 -24.67 -1.42
CA PRO A 71 0.24 -25.91 -2.05
C PRO A 71 -1.06 -26.68 -2.29
N LYS A 72 -1.16 -27.32 -3.45
CA LYS A 72 -1.64 -28.69 -3.36
C LYS A 72 -0.59 -29.48 -2.60
#